data_AF-A0A4Z2DZD5-F1
#
_entry.id   AF-A0A4Z2DZD5-F1
#
_cell.length_a   1.000
_cell.length_b   1.000
_cell.length_c   1.000
_cell.angle_alpha   90.00
_cell.angle_beta   90.00
_cell.angle_gamma   90.00
#
_symmetry.space_group_name_H-M   'P 1'
#
loop_
_entity.id
_entity.type
_entity.pdbx_description
1 polymer ?
#
loop_
_entity_poly.entity_id
_entity_poly.type
_entity_poly.pdbx_seq_one_letter_code
_entity_poly.pdbx_strand_id
1 'polypeptide(L)' 'MFWLRGHRHGHALAVAGDVAFLFGGASGVDQEEELLVYFSDFYMLTVSPDDVTWEEIPQSGDVPSAREGHTLW' A
#
# COMPACT_ATOMS: atom_id res chain seq x y z
N MET A 1 3.94 -5.59 -14.72
CA MET A 1 5.08 -6.14 -13.95
C MET A 1 4.96 -5.60 -12.53
N PHE A 2 4.05 -6.16 -11.72
CA PHE A 2 3.60 -5.55 -10.46
C PHE A 2 4.14 -6.26 -9.20
N TRP A 3 4.93 -7.32 -9.34
CA TRP A 3 5.33 -8.19 -8.22
C TRP A 3 6.78 -8.00 -7.73
N LEU A 4 7.43 -6.90 -8.08
CA LEU A 4 8.85 -6.67 -7.77
C LEU A 4 9.14 -5.85 -6.51
N ARG A 5 8.16 -5.58 -5.67
CA ARG A 5 8.39 -4.77 -4.45
C ARG A 5 8.32 -5.70 -3.26
N GLY A 6 9.42 -5.79 -2.50
CA GLY A 6 9.58 -6.69 -1.35
C GLY A 6 8.56 -6.45 -0.23
N HIS A 7 8.84 -6.99 0.96
CA HIS A 7 7.91 -6.91 2.09
C HIS A 7 7.58 -5.46 2.46
N ARG A 8 6.32 -5.06 2.21
CA ARG A 8 5.79 -3.73 2.56
C ARG A 8 5.44 -3.67 4.05
N HIS A 9 5.96 -2.68 4.76
CA HIS A 9 5.66 -2.39 6.16
C HIS A 9 5.28 -0.91 6.36
N GLY A 10 4.80 -0.57 7.55
CA GLY A 10 4.47 0.82 7.93
C GLY A 10 3.38 1.50 7.09
N HIS A 11 2.63 0.75 6.28
CA HIS A 11 1.49 1.28 5.52
C HIS A 11 0.29 1.53 6.44
N ALA A 12 -0.58 2.44 6.03
CA ALA A 12 -1.85 2.66 6.72
C ALA A 12 -2.96 1.85 6.06
N LEU A 13 -3.86 1.30 6.88
CA LEU A 13 -5.00 0.51 6.44
C LEU A 13 -6.29 1.05 7.08
N ALA A 14 -7.34 1.20 6.29
CA ALA A 14 -8.70 1.48 6.76
C ALA A 14 -9.66 0.42 6.19
N VAL A 15 -10.67 0.03 6.96
CA VAL A 15 -11.64 -1.01 6.56
C VAL A 15 -13.04 -0.42 6.56
N ALA A 16 -13.79 -0.66 5.48
CA ALA A 16 -15.20 -0.32 5.35
C ALA A 16 -15.95 -1.50 4.74
N GLY A 17 -16.67 -2.24 5.60
CA GLY A 17 -17.37 -3.46 5.18
C GLY A 17 -16.40 -4.56 4.78
N ASP A 18 -16.55 -5.07 3.56
CA ASP A 18 -15.72 -6.09 2.91
C ASP A 18 -14.52 -5.51 2.15
N VAL A 19 -14.33 -4.19 2.21
CA VAL A 19 -13.26 -3.49 1.53
C VAL A 19 -12.22 -2.95 2.52
N ALA A 20 -10.95 -3.19 2.23
CA ALA A 20 -9.81 -2.56 2.89
C ALA A 20 -9.09 -1.61 1.94
N PHE A 21 -8.73 -0.43 2.43
CA PHE A 21 -7.97 0.59 1.73
C PHE A 21 -6.56 0.64 2.30
N LEU A 22 -5.55 0.56 1.42
CA LEU A 22 -4.14 0.58 1.78
C LEU A 22 -3.45 1.77 1.12
N PHE A 23 -2.78 2.60 1.91
CA PHE A 23 -1.97 3.70 1.39
C PHE A 23 -0.54 3.65 1.94
N GLY A 24 0.42 3.86 1.03
CA GLY A 24 1.83 4.07 1.36
C GLY A 24 2.53 2.89 2.02
N GLY A 25 3.51 3.16 2.89
CA GLY A 25 4.41 2.18 3.49
C GLY A 25 5.81 2.20 2.87
N ALA A 26 6.67 1.29 3.31
CA ALA A 26 8.04 1.16 2.84
C ALA A 26 8.42 -0.30 2.55
N SER A 27 9.41 -0.51 1.69
CA SER A 27 10.06 -1.82 1.49
C SER A 27 11.58 -1.66 1.48
N GLY A 28 12.27 -2.58 2.15
CA GLY A 28 13.69 -2.81 1.88
C GLY A 28 13.85 -3.56 0.57
N VAL A 29 14.83 -3.17 -0.26
CA VAL A 29 15.07 -3.80 -1.57
C VAL A 29 16.23 -4.80 -1.52
N ASP A 30 17.20 -4.61 -0.62
CA ASP A 30 18.34 -5.50 -0.47
C ASP A 30 18.87 -5.55 0.98
N GLN A 31 19.39 -6.69 1.41
CA GLN A 31 19.98 -6.87 2.75
C GLN A 31 21.38 -6.24 2.85
N GLU A 32 22.06 -6.01 1.73
CA GLU A 32 23.42 -5.49 1.71
C GLU A 32 23.50 -3.95 1.66
N GLU A 33 22.52 -3.28 1.01
CA GLU A 33 22.59 -1.83 0.77
C GLU A 33 21.59 -0.98 1.57
N GLU A 34 20.79 -1.56 2.49
CA GLU A 34 19.80 -0.85 3.34
C GLU A 34 18.89 0.13 2.56
N LEU A 35 18.66 -0.12 1.26
CA LEU A 35 17.88 0.78 0.42
C LEU A 35 16.38 0.67 0.77
N LEU A 36 15.86 1.74 1.37
CA LEU A 36 14.45 1.92 1.69
C LEU A 36 13.71 2.62 0.53
N VAL A 37 12.65 1.99 0.05
CA VAL A 37 11.72 2.58 -0.91
C VAL A 37 10.41 2.88 -0.21
N TYR A 38 10.01 4.15 -0.19
CA TYR A 38 8.70 4.57 0.28
C TYR A 38 7.68 4.58 -0.84
N PHE A 39 6.44 4.26 -0.50
CA PHE A 39 5.32 4.19 -1.44
C PHE A 39 4.31 5.30 -1.18
N SER A 40 3.66 5.73 -2.26
CA SER A 40 2.55 6.68 -2.28
C SER A 40 1.37 6.16 -3.11
N ASP A 41 1.37 4.87 -3.44
CA ASP A 41 0.28 4.22 -4.15
C ASP A 41 -0.91 3.99 -3.21
N PHE A 42 -2.10 3.90 -3.81
CA PHE A 42 -3.35 3.68 -3.10
C PHE A 42 -4.05 2.46 -3.67
N TYR A 43 -4.33 1.48 -2.82
CA TYR A 43 -4.94 0.22 -3.21
C TYR A 43 -6.26 -0.02 -2.47
N MET A 44 -7.17 -0.68 -3.18
CA MET A 44 -8.37 -1.29 -2.64
C MET A 44 -8.20 -2.79 -2.64
N LEU A 45 -8.59 -3.42 -1.53
CA LEU A 45 -8.69 -4.86 -1.38
C LEU A 45 -10.14 -5.21 -1.06
N THR A 46 -10.81 -5.93 -1.95
CA THR A 46 -12.16 -6.46 -1.68
C THR A 46 -12.04 -7.92 -1.27
N VAL A 47 -12.60 -8.27 -0.11
CA VAL A 47 -12.52 -9.61 0.48
C VAL A 47 -13.91 -10.21 0.54
N SER A 48 -14.11 -11.30 -0.19
CA SER A 48 -15.29 -12.15 -0.11
C SER A 48 -14.92 -13.54 0.42
N PRO A 49 -15.90 -14.39 0.79
CA PRO A 49 -15.61 -15.76 1.22
C PRO A 49 -14.89 -16.61 0.16
N ASP A 50 -15.13 -16.33 -1.12
CA ASP A 50 -14.65 -17.16 -2.24
C ASP A 50 -13.50 -16.51 -3.01
N ASP A 51 -13.32 -15.19 -2.89
CA ASP A 51 -12.36 -14.43 -3.69
C ASP A 51 -11.81 -13.20 -2.97
N VAL A 52 -10.60 -12.80 -3.37
CA VAL A 52 -9.88 -11.63 -2.86
C VAL A 52 -9.31 -10.88 -4.06
N THR A 53 -9.75 -9.63 -4.26
CA THR A 53 -9.34 -8.82 -5.41
C THR A 53 -8.61 -7.55 -4.97
N TRP A 54 -7.55 -7.23 -5.70
CA TRP A 54 -6.76 -6.01 -5.52
C TRP A 54 -6.95 -5.08 -6.71
N GLU A 55 -7.18 -3.80 -6.43
CA GLU A 55 -7.28 -2.75 -7.44
C GLU A 55 -6.43 -1.55 -7.02
N GLU A 56 -5.62 -1.02 -7.94
CA GLU A 56 -4.93 0.25 -7.74
C GLU A 56 -5.91 1.39 -8.01
N ILE A 57 -6.14 2.25 -7.01
CA ILE A 57 -7.02 3.40 -7.14
C ILE A 57 -6.24 4.54 -7.80
N PRO A 58 -6.67 5.05 -8.97
CA PRO A 58 -6.04 6.21 -9.58
C PRO A 58 -6.15 7.45 -8.69
N GLN A 59 -5.04 8.14 -8.48
CA GLN A 59 -4.97 9.34 -7.65
C GLN A 59 -4.80 10.59 -8.53
N SER A 60 -5.40 11.71 -8.13
CA SER A 60 -5.28 13.00 -8.84
C SER A 60 -5.40 14.18 -7.88
N GLY A 61 -4.92 15.36 -8.30
CA GLY A 61 -4.87 16.55 -7.47
C GLY A 61 -3.72 16.54 -6.46
N ASP A 62 -3.97 16.99 -5.24
CA ASP A 62 -2.98 17.04 -4.16
C ASP A 62 -2.81 15.67 -3.51
N VAL A 63 -1.99 14.82 -4.14
CA VAL A 63 -1.74 13.45 -3.69
C VAL A 63 -0.74 13.43 -2.52
N PRO A 64 -1.03 12.70 -1.43
CA PRO A 64 -0.09 12.52 -0.34
C PRO A 64 1.26 11.95 -0.83
N SER A 65 2.38 12.55 -0.40
CA SER A 65 3.73 12.04 -0.69
C SER A 65 3.95 10.64 -0.13
N ALA A 66 4.96 9.94 -0.67
CA ALA A 66 5.36 8.63 -0.16
C ALA A 66 5.77 8.71 1.32
N ARG A 67 5.26 7.80 2.14
CA ARG A 67 5.44 7.81 3.60
C ARG A 67 5.09 6.47 4.24
N GLU A 68 5.62 6.24 5.42
CA GLU A 68 5.22 5.13 6.30
C GLU A 68 4.91 5.66 7.72
N GLY A 69 4.42 4.80 8.62
CA GLY A 69 4.21 5.12 10.03
C GLY A 69 3.09 6.14 10.28
N HIS A 70 2.10 6.20 9.39
CA HIS A 70 1.00 7.16 9.44
C HIS A 70 -0.35 6.44 9.60
N THR A 71 -1.43 7.21 9.73
CA THR A 71 -2.80 6.72 9.90
C THR A 71 -3.73 7.24 8.81
N LEU A 72 -4.75 6.45 8.45
CA LEU A 72 -5.93 6.90 7.70
C LEU A 72 -7.05 7.14 8.73
N TRP A 73 -7.67 8.33 8.70
CA TRP A 73 -8.79 8.72 9.55
C TRP A 73 -10.01 9.06 8.70
#